data_AF-E8UX89-F1
#
_entry.id   AF-E8UX89-F1
#
_cell.length_a   1.000
_cell.length_b   1.000
_cell.length_c   1.000
_cell.angle_alpha   90.00
_cell.angle_beta   90.00
_cell.angle_gamma   90.00
#
_symmetry.space_group_name_H-M   'P 1'
#
loop_
_entity.id
_entity.type
_entity.pdbx_description
1 polymer ?
#
loop_
_entity_poly.entity_id
_entity_poly.type
_entity_poly.pdbx_seq_one_letter_code
_entity_poly.pdbx_strand_id
1 'polypeptide(L)'
;MLDTKNIRFANLNAARTISATRRDFLRGAIGALSAMSITRAAMSARIGTALPPAQKTILVTFGGGTRDAETFAEEGQENIPNLLRTLLPQGTFFTRVVNAGILGHYVATASVVTGSYERFDNFVAPPPPNPTLFEAYRKGLRRPVTDAWVIAPSNGFQRIGSSSHAAFGPGFESSTTYRTTTNRPRPSIEDRSASLQHGLGVASFCH
;
A
#
# COMPACT_ATOMS: atom_id res chain seq x y z
N MET A 1 -13.36 31.06 79.27
CA MET A 1 -14.27 30.11 78.61
C MET A 1 -14.28 30.47 77.12
N LEU A 2 -13.35 29.90 76.36
CA LEU A 2 -13.10 30.30 74.96
C LEU A 2 -14.15 29.71 74.01
N ASP A 3 -14.58 30.57 73.09
CA ASP A 3 -15.76 30.47 72.24
C ASP A 3 -15.70 29.32 71.22
N THR A 4 -16.40 28.23 71.54
CA THR A 4 -16.50 27.01 70.71
C THR A 4 -17.36 27.22 69.45
N LYS A 5 -18.14 28.31 69.36
CA LYS A 5 -19.01 28.56 68.20
C LYS A 5 -18.20 29.04 67.01
N ASN A 6 -17.23 29.93 67.23
CA ASN A 6 -16.39 30.48 66.16
C ASN A 6 -15.57 29.41 65.41
N ILE A 7 -15.07 28.39 66.11
CA ILE A 7 -14.31 27.28 65.51
C ILE A 7 -15.19 26.39 64.62
N ARG A 8 -16.47 26.19 64.98
CA ARG A 8 -17.41 25.40 64.18
C ARG A 8 -17.84 26.12 62.90
N PHE A 9 -18.06 27.43 62.95
CA PHE A 9 -18.40 28.21 61.76
C PHE A 9 -17.25 28.30 60.76
N ALA A 10 -16.01 28.45 61.22
CA ALA A 10 -14.82 28.43 60.37
C ALA A 10 -14.66 27.08 59.63
N ASN A 11 -14.89 25.96 60.34
CA ASN A 11 -14.82 24.62 59.74
C ASN A 11 -15.92 24.35 58.71
N LEU A 12 -17.15 24.83 58.94
CA LEU A 12 -18.25 24.67 57.98
C LEU A 12 -18.02 25.47 56.70
N ASN A 13 -17.43 26.67 56.81
CA ASN A 13 -17.06 27.48 55.66
C ASN A 13 -15.91 26.83 54.88
N ALA A 14 -14.87 26.32 55.55
CA ALA A 14 -13.79 25.59 54.91
C ALA A 14 -14.28 24.33 54.18
N ALA A 15 -15.15 23.54 54.81
CA ALA A 15 -15.74 22.35 54.19
C ALA A 15 -16.60 22.68 52.96
N ARG A 16 -17.38 23.77 53.01
CA ARG A 16 -18.17 24.24 51.85
C ARG A 16 -17.27 24.69 50.70
N THR A 17 -16.20 25.43 50.97
CA THR A 17 -15.25 25.88 49.95
C THR A 17 -14.54 24.70 49.29
N ILE A 18 -14.08 23.72 50.08
CA ILE A 18 -13.44 22.50 49.55
C ILE A 18 -14.41 21.66 48.71
N SER A 19 -15.69 21.61 49.09
CA SER A 19 -16.71 20.90 48.30
C SER A 19 -17.01 21.60 46.96
N ALA A 20 -17.04 22.94 46.95
CA ALA A 20 -17.21 23.74 45.74
C ALA A 20 -16.04 23.53 44.76
N THR A 21 -14.80 23.63 45.24
CA THR A 21 -13.61 23.46 44.40
C THR A 21 -13.48 22.05 43.81
N ARG A 22 -13.86 21.00 44.56
CA ARG A 22 -13.90 19.62 44.05
C ARG A 22 -14.91 19.46 42.92
N ARG A 23 -16.10 20.06 43.05
CA ARG A 23 -17.15 20.00 42.02
C ARG A 23 -16.73 20.73 40.75
N ASP A 24 -16.08 21.88 40.89
CA ASP A 24 -15.60 22.66 39.74
C ASP A 24 -14.44 21.96 39.02
N PHE A 25 -13.53 21.32 39.77
CA PHE A 25 -12.48 20.48 39.20
C PHE A 25 -13.05 19.29 38.40
N LEU A 26 -14.05 18.58 38.95
CA LEU A 26 -14.68 17.44 38.27
C LEU A 26 -15.43 17.88 37.00
N ARG A 27 -16.11 19.03 37.02
CA ARG A 27 -16.75 19.61 35.83
C ARG A 27 -15.72 19.96 34.76
N GLY A 28 -14.58 20.52 35.14
CA GLY A 28 -13.47 20.80 34.23
C GLY A 28 -12.88 19.53 33.60
N ALA A 29 -12.64 18.49 34.41
CA ALA A 29 -12.08 17.23 33.94
C ALA A 29 -13.00 16.48 32.95
N ILE A 30 -14.32 16.46 33.22
CA ILE A 30 -15.31 15.87 32.31
C ILE A 30 -15.40 16.68 31.01
N GLY A 31 -15.38 18.01 31.09
CA GLY A 31 -15.38 18.89 29.90
C GLY A 31 -14.19 18.65 28.98
N ALA A 32 -12.98 18.50 29.54
CA ALA A 32 -11.76 18.24 28.78
C ALA A 32 -11.79 16.88 28.05
N LEU A 33 -12.26 15.81 28.72
CA LEU A 33 -12.40 14.49 28.10
C LEU A 33 -13.46 14.47 26.99
N SER A 34 -14.54 15.23 27.16
CA SER A 34 -15.61 15.37 26.17
C SER A 34 -15.11 16.08 24.92
N ALA A 35 -14.37 17.18 25.08
CA ALA A 35 -13.78 17.94 23.97
C ALA A 35 -12.74 17.13 23.18
N MET A 36 -11.91 16.32 23.85
CA MET A 36 -10.95 15.43 23.19
C MET A 36 -11.66 14.35 22.36
N SER A 37 -12.78 13.83 22.84
CA SER A 37 -13.56 12.78 22.17
C SER A 37 -14.24 13.30 20.88
N ILE A 38 -14.82 14.49 20.95
CA ILE A 38 -15.50 15.14 19.81
C ILE A 38 -14.48 15.55 18.74
N THR A 39 -13.31 16.05 19.15
CA THR A 39 -12.25 16.45 18.21
C THR A 39 -11.69 15.24 17.46
N ARG A 40 -11.53 14.08 18.13
CA ARG A 40 -11.03 12.86 17.49
C ARG A 40 -12.03 12.27 16.48
N ALA A 41 -13.32 12.26 16.82
CA ALA A 41 -14.37 11.79 15.92
C ALA A 41 -14.53 12.71 14.69
N ALA A 42 -14.44 14.03 14.88
CA ALA A 42 -14.50 15.00 13.78
C ALA A 42 -13.26 14.96 12.87
N MET A 43 -12.09 14.63 13.42
CA MET A 43 -10.86 14.42 12.64
C MET A 43 -10.92 13.11 11.83
N SER A 44 -11.44 12.02 12.42
CA SER A 44 -11.62 10.74 11.70
C SER A 44 -12.67 10.82 10.59
N ALA A 45 -13.74 11.63 10.76
CA ALA A 45 -14.75 11.84 9.74
C ALA A 45 -14.24 12.66 8.53
N ARG A 46 -13.15 13.42 8.69
CA ARG A 46 -12.49 14.16 7.59
C ARG A 46 -11.43 13.36 6.83
N ILE A 47 -11.18 12.12 7.23
CA ILE A 47 -10.43 11.13 6.43
C ILE A 47 -11.42 10.24 5.64
N GLY A 48 -12.63 10.74 5.37
CA GLY A 48 -13.42 10.31 4.22
C GLY A 48 -12.91 11.07 3.00
N THR A 49 -11.71 10.73 2.51
CA THR A 49 -11.22 11.30 1.25
C THR A 49 -12.21 10.90 0.17
N ALA A 50 -12.86 11.89 -0.46
CA ALA A 50 -13.48 11.67 -1.74
C ALA A 50 -12.46 10.91 -2.60
N LEU A 51 -12.80 9.68 -3.00
CA LEU A 51 -11.93 8.86 -3.83
C LEU A 51 -11.57 9.71 -5.06
N PRO A 52 -10.27 9.94 -5.34
CA PRO A 52 -9.86 10.61 -6.57
C PRO A 52 -10.53 9.94 -7.78
N PRO A 53 -10.70 10.66 -8.92
CA PRO A 53 -11.16 10.04 -10.16
C PRO A 53 -10.39 8.74 -10.38
N ALA A 54 -11.13 7.71 -10.74
CA ALA A 54 -10.77 6.33 -10.52
C ALA A 54 -9.33 6.01 -10.95
N GLN A 55 -8.40 6.02 -9.98
CA GLN A 55 -6.98 5.84 -10.24
C GLN A 55 -6.71 4.38 -10.54
N LYS A 56 -6.08 4.15 -11.70
CA LYS A 56 -5.55 2.86 -12.11
C LYS A 56 -4.05 2.90 -11.99
N THR A 57 -3.46 1.91 -11.33
CA THR A 57 -2.02 1.74 -11.28
C THR A 57 -1.67 0.50 -12.08
N ILE A 58 -0.85 0.69 -13.12
CA ILE A 58 -0.32 -0.40 -13.94
C ILE A 58 1.19 -0.39 -13.80
N LEU A 59 1.72 -1.50 -13.31
CA LEU A 59 3.16 -1.78 -13.30
C LEU A 59 3.48 -2.70 -14.48
N VAL A 60 4.35 -2.23 -15.36
CA VAL A 60 4.85 -3.03 -16.48
C VAL A 60 6.29 -3.40 -16.18
N THR A 61 6.59 -4.69 -16.21
CA THR A 61 7.96 -5.21 -16.06
C THR A 61 8.42 -5.86 -17.36
N PHE A 62 9.61 -5.50 -17.80
CA PHE A 62 10.29 -6.14 -18.91
C PHE A 62 11.33 -7.11 -18.35
N GLY A 63 11.17 -8.40 -18.65
CA GLY A 63 12.15 -9.45 -18.43
C GLY A 63 13.12 -9.52 -19.60
N GLY A 64 14.38 -9.83 -19.31
CA GLY A 64 15.43 -10.03 -20.32
C GLY A 64 16.81 -9.53 -19.90
N GLY A 65 16.89 -8.71 -18.84
CA GLY A 65 18.16 -8.14 -18.37
C GLY A 65 18.62 -7.02 -19.29
N THR A 66 18.09 -5.81 -19.10
CA THR A 66 18.57 -4.60 -19.78
C THR A 66 19.86 -4.14 -19.12
N ARG A 67 21.00 -4.38 -19.75
CA ARG A 67 22.29 -3.90 -19.26
C ARG A 67 22.38 -2.39 -19.46
N ASP A 68 22.97 -1.70 -18.49
CA ASP A 68 23.15 -0.24 -18.55
C ASP A 68 23.96 0.18 -19.79
N ALA A 69 25.05 -0.55 -20.08
CA ALA A 69 25.90 -0.37 -21.26
C ALA A 69 25.15 -0.49 -22.61
N GLU A 70 24.05 -1.22 -22.65
CA GLU A 70 23.25 -1.45 -23.87
C GLU A 70 22.03 -0.51 -23.93
N THR A 71 21.80 0.31 -22.90
CA THR A 71 20.57 1.12 -22.76
C THR A 71 20.85 2.57 -22.34
N PHE A 72 21.11 2.83 -21.05
CA PHE A 72 21.16 4.20 -20.53
C PHE A 72 22.57 4.82 -20.58
N ALA A 73 23.63 4.00 -20.62
CA ALA A 73 24.98 4.47 -20.93
C ALA A 73 25.00 5.16 -22.29
N GLU A 74 25.89 6.14 -22.47
CA GLU A 74 25.93 7.02 -23.65
C GLU A 74 25.95 6.22 -24.97
N GLU A 75 26.71 5.13 -25.02
CA GLU A 75 26.82 4.25 -26.18
C GLU A 75 25.55 3.41 -26.43
N GLY A 76 24.78 3.11 -25.38
CA GLY A 76 23.58 2.26 -25.46
C GLY A 76 22.30 3.00 -25.83
N GLN A 77 22.30 4.33 -25.77
CA GLN A 77 21.08 5.15 -25.94
C GLN A 77 20.44 5.01 -27.33
N GLU A 78 21.24 4.64 -28.33
CA GLU A 78 20.76 4.34 -29.68
C GLU A 78 19.78 3.16 -29.75
N ASN A 79 19.84 2.23 -28.78
CA ASN A 79 18.95 1.07 -28.70
C ASN A 79 17.58 1.37 -28.08
N ILE A 80 17.47 2.50 -27.34
CA ILE A 80 16.26 2.86 -26.59
C ILE A 80 15.70 4.26 -26.95
N PRO A 81 15.63 4.65 -28.25
CA PRO A 81 15.30 6.01 -28.64
C PRO A 81 13.89 6.43 -28.20
N ASN A 82 12.93 5.50 -28.20
CA ASN A 82 11.56 5.77 -27.75
C ASN A 82 11.48 5.92 -26.21
N LEU A 83 12.28 5.16 -25.46
CA LEU A 83 12.31 5.29 -24.00
C LEU A 83 12.84 6.68 -23.61
N LEU A 84 13.90 7.14 -24.26
CA LEU A 84 14.54 8.43 -23.94
C LEU A 84 13.78 9.64 -24.51
N ARG A 85 13.33 9.57 -25.76
CA ARG A 85 12.75 10.74 -26.44
C ARG A 85 11.25 10.86 -26.25
N THR A 86 10.56 9.74 -26.03
CA THR A 86 9.09 9.73 -25.92
C THR A 86 8.64 9.52 -24.48
N LEU A 87 9.11 8.48 -23.79
CA LEU A 87 8.58 8.11 -22.48
C LEU A 87 9.19 8.89 -21.32
N LEU A 88 10.51 9.08 -21.32
CA LEU A 88 11.22 9.77 -20.23
C LEU A 88 10.67 11.19 -19.96
N PRO A 89 10.38 12.04 -20.97
CA PRO A 89 9.81 13.37 -20.73
C PRO A 89 8.41 13.37 -20.10
N GLN A 90 7.68 12.25 -20.20
CA GLN A 90 6.31 12.10 -19.68
C GLN A 90 6.27 11.49 -18.27
N GLY A 91 7.41 11.10 -17.72
CA GLY A 91 7.49 10.33 -16.48
C GLY A 91 8.58 10.78 -15.53
N THR A 92 8.75 10.02 -14.45
CA THR A 92 9.86 10.18 -13.52
C THR A 92 10.87 9.08 -13.78
N PHE A 93 12.12 9.48 -14.02
CA PHE A 93 13.23 8.56 -14.24
C PHE A 93 14.12 8.46 -13.01
N PHE A 94 14.37 7.23 -12.57
CA PHE A 94 15.27 6.95 -11.45
C PHE A 94 16.65 6.55 -12.00
N THR A 95 17.63 7.44 -11.86
CA THR A 95 19.00 7.24 -12.39
C THR A 95 19.86 6.30 -11.55
N ARG A 96 19.42 5.94 -10.35
CA ARG A 96 20.18 5.12 -9.39
C ARG A 96 19.35 3.94 -8.90
N VAL A 97 19.18 2.95 -9.77
CA VAL A 97 18.55 1.68 -9.42
C VAL A 97 19.64 0.64 -9.21
N VAL A 98 19.81 0.19 -7.97
CA VAL A 98 20.85 -0.78 -7.61
C VAL A 98 20.23 -2.14 -7.41
N ASN A 99 20.79 -3.14 -8.09
CA ASN A 99 20.54 -4.54 -7.81
C ASN A 99 21.65 -5.07 -6.90
N ALA A 100 21.30 -5.53 -5.70
CA ALA A 100 22.22 -6.02 -4.67
C ALA A 100 22.42 -7.55 -4.69
N GLY A 101 22.18 -8.22 -5.83
CA GLY A 101 22.36 -9.66 -5.98
C GLY A 101 21.86 -10.23 -7.31
N ILE A 102 21.81 -11.56 -7.43
CA ILE A 102 21.28 -12.22 -8.62
C ILE A 102 19.75 -12.26 -8.49
N LEU A 103 19.08 -11.29 -9.11
CA LEU A 103 17.63 -11.30 -9.25
C LEU A 103 17.27 -11.95 -10.59
N GLY A 104 16.76 -13.18 -10.55
CA GLY A 104 16.00 -13.72 -11.68
C GLY A 104 14.68 -12.96 -11.86
N HIS A 105 14.02 -13.11 -13.02
CA HIS A 105 12.79 -12.36 -13.34
C HIS A 105 11.71 -12.44 -12.24
N TYR A 106 11.58 -13.62 -11.60
CA TYR A 106 10.63 -13.82 -10.51
C TYR A 106 11.00 -13.00 -9.27
N VAL A 107 12.24 -13.08 -8.78
CA VAL A 107 12.68 -12.40 -7.55
C VAL A 107 12.70 -10.89 -7.72
N ALA A 108 13.07 -10.41 -8.92
CA ALA A 108 12.98 -8.99 -9.25
C ALA A 108 11.53 -8.49 -9.17
N THR A 109 10.61 -9.21 -9.82
CA THR A 109 9.19 -8.85 -9.79
C THR A 109 8.61 -8.95 -8.38
N ALA A 110 8.98 -10.00 -7.63
CA ALA A 110 8.60 -10.18 -6.23
C ALA A 110 9.02 -8.97 -5.39
N SER A 111 10.26 -8.51 -5.56
CA SER A 111 10.78 -7.37 -4.81
C SER A 111 10.03 -6.07 -5.11
N VAL A 112 9.62 -5.88 -6.36
CA VAL A 112 8.81 -4.72 -6.74
C VAL A 112 7.40 -4.83 -6.15
N VAL A 113 6.77 -6.01 -6.22
CA VAL A 113 5.38 -6.15 -5.75
C VAL A 113 5.26 -6.22 -4.24
N THR A 114 6.30 -6.62 -3.50
CA THR A 114 6.31 -6.60 -2.03
C THR A 114 6.91 -5.33 -1.44
N GLY A 115 7.62 -4.53 -2.25
CA GLY A 115 8.40 -3.39 -1.79
C GLY A 115 9.59 -3.77 -0.89
N SER A 116 9.94 -5.06 -0.83
CA SER A 116 11.05 -5.60 -0.03
C SER A 116 12.09 -6.21 -0.94
N TYR A 117 13.37 -6.10 -0.59
CA TYR A 117 14.42 -6.74 -1.38
C TYR A 117 14.40 -8.27 -1.15
N GLU A 118 13.73 -9.01 -2.02
CA GLU A 118 13.56 -10.45 -1.89
C GLU A 118 14.85 -11.20 -2.26
N ARG A 119 15.16 -12.28 -1.54
CA ARG A 119 16.40 -13.06 -1.70
C ARG A 119 16.20 -14.57 -1.73
N PHE A 120 14.98 -15.02 -1.99
CA PHE A 120 14.65 -16.44 -1.98
C PHE A 120 15.04 -17.13 -3.30
N ASP A 121 15.22 -18.44 -3.22
CA ASP A 121 15.61 -19.27 -4.35
C ASP A 121 14.45 -19.42 -5.35
N ASN A 122 14.73 -19.21 -6.63
CA ASN A 122 13.74 -19.03 -7.69
C ASN A 122 13.44 -20.31 -8.49
N PHE A 123 14.07 -21.45 -8.18
CA PHE A 123 13.84 -22.70 -8.92
C PHE A 123 12.40 -23.23 -8.83
N VAL A 124 11.61 -22.78 -7.84
CA VAL A 124 10.24 -23.28 -7.59
C VAL A 124 9.17 -22.16 -7.52
N ALA A 125 9.52 -20.92 -7.85
CA ALA A 125 8.61 -19.75 -7.79
C ALA A 125 7.65 -19.75 -6.56
N PRO A 126 8.18 -19.89 -5.33
CA PRO A 126 7.37 -19.87 -4.11
C PRO A 126 6.72 -18.49 -3.94
N PRO A 127 5.60 -18.38 -3.20
CA PRO A 127 5.00 -17.07 -3.01
C PRO A 127 5.99 -16.22 -2.19
N PRO A 128 6.08 -14.90 -2.43
CA PRO A 128 6.95 -14.06 -1.63
C PRO A 128 6.58 -14.14 -0.13
N PRO A 129 7.56 -14.07 0.79
CA PRO A 129 7.30 -14.08 2.23
C PRO A 129 6.66 -12.80 2.74
N ASN A 130 6.90 -11.68 2.06
CA ASN A 130 6.33 -10.38 2.41
C ASN A 130 5.00 -10.14 1.68
N PRO A 131 4.05 -9.41 2.29
CA PRO A 131 2.78 -9.07 1.65
C PRO A 131 2.99 -8.37 0.32
N THR A 132 2.19 -8.76 -0.67
CA THR A 132 2.19 -8.10 -1.98
C THR A 132 1.33 -6.84 -1.93
N LEU A 133 1.61 -5.90 -2.84
CA LEU A 133 0.79 -4.71 -3.07
C LEU A 133 -0.65 -5.07 -3.44
N PHE A 134 -0.90 -6.23 -4.05
CA PHE A 134 -2.25 -6.71 -4.36
C PHE A 134 -3.02 -7.02 -3.09
N GLU A 135 -2.39 -7.74 -2.17
CA GLU A 135 -3.01 -8.10 -0.90
C GLU A 135 -3.24 -6.87 -0.02
N ALA A 136 -2.27 -5.96 0.03
CA ALA A 136 -2.41 -4.68 0.72
C ALA A 136 -3.53 -3.82 0.10
N TYR A 137 -3.60 -3.73 -1.22
CA TYR A 137 -4.64 -3.00 -1.95
C TYR A 137 -6.03 -3.59 -1.69
N ARG A 138 -6.20 -4.89 -1.88
CA ARG A 138 -7.49 -5.57 -1.71
C ARG A 138 -7.96 -5.56 -0.26
N LYS A 139 -7.08 -5.84 0.70
CA LYS A 139 -7.41 -5.83 2.13
C LYS A 139 -7.65 -4.41 2.65
N GLY A 140 -6.76 -3.48 2.34
CA GLY A 140 -6.79 -2.10 2.83
C GLY A 140 -7.97 -1.30 2.29
N LEU A 141 -8.30 -1.48 1.00
CA LEU A 141 -9.39 -0.76 0.34
C LEU A 141 -10.65 -1.61 0.11
N ARG A 142 -10.71 -2.83 0.67
CA ARG A 142 -11.84 -3.77 0.57
C ARG A 142 -12.26 -4.02 -0.88
N ARG A 143 -11.30 -4.22 -1.78
CA ARG A 143 -11.55 -4.36 -3.23
C ARG A 143 -11.83 -5.82 -3.62
N PRO A 144 -12.74 -6.06 -4.58
CA PRO A 144 -12.98 -7.39 -5.12
C PRO A 144 -11.75 -7.91 -5.88
N VAL A 145 -11.70 -9.22 -6.10
CA VAL A 145 -10.60 -9.88 -6.84
C VAL A 145 -10.45 -9.36 -8.28
N THR A 146 -11.53 -8.89 -8.88
CA THR A 146 -11.57 -8.32 -10.23
C THR A 146 -10.76 -7.03 -10.38
N ASP A 147 -10.42 -6.37 -9.27
CA ASP A 147 -9.71 -5.09 -9.27
C ASP A 147 -8.19 -5.25 -9.14
N ALA A 148 -7.69 -6.47 -8.94
CA ALA A 148 -6.27 -6.77 -8.86
C ALA A 148 -5.91 -7.90 -9.83
N TRP A 149 -4.97 -7.66 -10.74
CA TRP A 149 -4.62 -8.64 -11.75
C TRP A 149 -3.12 -8.73 -12.03
N VAL A 150 -2.70 -9.93 -12.43
CA VAL A 150 -1.36 -10.22 -12.94
C VAL A 150 -1.51 -10.84 -14.32
N ILE A 151 -0.81 -10.27 -15.30
CA ILE A 151 -0.62 -10.85 -16.62
C ILE A 151 0.84 -11.32 -16.70
N ALA A 152 1.02 -12.64 -16.69
CA ALA A 152 2.32 -13.27 -16.62
C ALA A 152 2.72 -13.92 -17.96
N PRO A 153 4.03 -13.93 -18.28
CA PRO A 153 4.53 -14.51 -19.53
C PRO A 153 4.56 -16.04 -19.48
N SER A 154 4.62 -16.63 -18.28
CA SER A 154 4.74 -18.08 -18.08
C SER A 154 4.17 -18.53 -16.72
N ASN A 155 4.09 -19.85 -16.53
CA ASN A 155 3.72 -20.50 -15.26
C ASN A 155 4.68 -20.18 -14.11
N GLY A 156 5.92 -19.74 -14.40
CA GLY A 156 6.89 -19.32 -13.40
C GLY A 156 6.45 -18.15 -12.52
N PHE A 157 5.36 -17.47 -12.87
CA PHE A 157 4.79 -16.35 -12.10
C PHE A 157 3.46 -16.69 -11.41
N GLN A 158 3.01 -17.94 -11.45
CA GLN A 158 1.68 -18.35 -10.97
C GLN A 158 1.39 -17.91 -9.51
N ARG A 159 2.41 -17.76 -8.67
CA ARG A 159 2.29 -17.41 -7.25
C ARG A 159 2.59 -15.95 -6.92
N ILE A 160 2.87 -15.11 -7.92
CA ILE A 160 3.29 -13.71 -7.69
C ILE A 160 2.17 -12.81 -7.14
N GLY A 161 0.91 -13.23 -7.32
CA GLY A 161 -0.28 -12.51 -6.89
C GLY A 161 -0.62 -12.59 -5.41
N SER A 162 0.14 -13.35 -4.62
CA SER A 162 -0.12 -13.67 -3.22
C SER A 162 1.19 -13.83 -2.45
N SER A 163 1.17 -13.65 -1.13
CA SER A 163 2.30 -13.93 -0.26
C SER A 163 2.05 -15.15 0.65
N SER A 164 3.09 -15.62 1.34
CA SER A 164 2.95 -16.56 2.47
C SER A 164 2.80 -15.87 3.83
N HIS A 165 2.61 -14.54 3.85
CA HIS A 165 2.54 -13.78 5.08
C HIS A 165 1.24 -14.07 5.86
N ALA A 166 1.33 -14.49 7.12
CA ALA A 166 0.18 -14.97 7.91
C ALA A 166 -1.00 -13.98 8.06
N ALA A 167 -0.73 -12.67 7.96
CA ALA A 167 -1.78 -11.64 8.00
C ALA A 167 -2.63 -11.59 6.71
N PHE A 168 -2.21 -12.26 5.64
CA PHE A 168 -2.86 -12.32 4.35
C PHE A 168 -3.11 -13.78 3.96
N GLY A 169 -4.05 -14.00 3.05
CA GLY A 169 -4.46 -15.34 2.66
C GLY A 169 -5.17 -15.32 1.31
N PRO A 170 -5.66 -16.47 0.85
CA PRO A 170 -6.21 -16.62 -0.51
C PRO A 170 -7.33 -15.62 -0.84
N GLY A 171 -8.04 -15.10 0.17
CA GLY A 171 -9.06 -14.08 0.00
C GLY A 171 -8.56 -12.74 -0.57
N PHE A 172 -7.25 -12.46 -0.54
CA PHE A 172 -6.66 -11.17 -0.93
C PHE A 172 -5.71 -11.25 -2.14
N GLU A 173 -5.56 -12.40 -2.77
CA GLU A 173 -4.66 -12.57 -3.93
C GLU A 173 -5.12 -11.82 -5.18
N SER A 174 -4.24 -11.56 -6.14
CA SER A 174 -4.66 -11.05 -7.46
C SER A 174 -5.19 -12.14 -8.38
N SER A 175 -6.06 -11.79 -9.32
CA SER A 175 -6.38 -12.65 -10.46
C SER A 175 -5.18 -12.78 -11.40
N THR A 176 -4.52 -13.94 -11.40
CA THR A 176 -3.35 -14.19 -12.25
C THR A 176 -3.76 -14.93 -13.54
N THR A 177 -3.36 -14.41 -14.70
CA THR A 177 -3.51 -15.08 -16.00
C THR A 177 -2.13 -15.19 -16.65
N TYR A 178 -1.79 -16.38 -17.14
CA TYR A 178 -0.54 -16.62 -17.85
C TYR A 178 -0.82 -17.24 -19.23
N ARG A 179 0.14 -17.07 -20.14
CA ARG A 179 0.09 -17.76 -21.44
C ARG A 179 0.27 -19.26 -21.23
N THR A 180 -0.80 -20.03 -21.38
CA THR A 180 -0.70 -21.46 -21.69
C THR A 180 -0.32 -21.60 -23.15
N THR A 181 0.48 -22.62 -23.50
CA THR A 181 0.90 -22.93 -24.89
C THR A 181 -0.26 -23.26 -25.85
N THR A 182 -1.50 -23.16 -25.40
CA THR A 182 -2.69 -23.29 -26.23
C THR A 182 -2.97 -21.98 -26.97
N ASN A 183 -3.15 -22.13 -28.28
CA ASN A 183 -3.21 -21.09 -29.33
C ASN A 183 -4.45 -20.17 -29.23
N ARG A 184 -4.75 -19.59 -28.07
CA ARG A 184 -5.86 -18.64 -27.90
C ARG A 184 -5.42 -17.21 -28.19
N PRO A 185 -6.21 -16.43 -28.95
CA PRO A 185 -5.90 -15.04 -29.24
C PRO A 185 -5.81 -14.21 -27.95
N ARG A 186 -4.88 -13.25 -27.93
CA ARG A 186 -4.70 -12.29 -26.83
C ARG A 186 -6.03 -11.57 -26.58
N PRO A 187 -6.62 -11.62 -25.37
CA PRO A 187 -7.49 -10.53 -24.96
C PRO A 187 -6.63 -9.28 -24.94
N SER A 188 -7.05 -8.22 -25.63
CA SER A 188 -6.28 -6.99 -25.65
C SER A 188 -6.23 -6.39 -24.23
N ILE A 189 -5.16 -5.67 -23.91
CA ILE A 189 -5.10 -4.88 -22.67
C ILE A 189 -6.28 -3.89 -22.64
N GLU A 190 -6.74 -3.45 -23.81
CA GLU A 190 -7.92 -2.60 -24.01
C GLU A 190 -9.20 -3.29 -23.54
N ASP A 191 -9.44 -4.56 -23.90
CA ASP A 191 -10.65 -5.31 -23.52
C ASP A 191 -10.82 -5.45 -22.00
N ARG A 192 -9.70 -5.49 -21.24
CA ARG A 192 -9.73 -5.58 -19.76
C ARG A 192 -9.61 -4.23 -19.07
N SER A 193 -8.98 -3.24 -19.70
CA SER A 193 -8.85 -1.89 -19.14
C SER A 193 -10.11 -1.04 -19.36
N ALA A 194 -10.90 -1.32 -20.40
CA ALA A 194 -12.12 -0.59 -20.75
C ALA A 194 -13.30 -0.84 -19.79
N SER A 195 -13.34 -2.00 -19.09
CA SER A 195 -14.44 -2.33 -18.17
C SER A 195 -14.25 -1.82 -16.73
N LEU A 196 -13.09 -1.25 -16.42
CA LEU A 196 -12.72 -0.94 -15.04
C LEU A 196 -12.68 0.57 -14.83
N GLN A 197 -13.35 1.06 -13.79
CA GLN A 197 -13.12 2.42 -13.32
C GLN A 197 -11.85 2.44 -12.47
N HIS A 198 -11.62 1.44 -11.59
CA HIS A 198 -10.48 1.37 -10.67
C HIS A 198 -9.69 0.06 -10.84
N GLY A 199 -8.38 0.04 -10.51
CA GLY A 199 -7.64 -1.25 -10.43
C GLY A 199 -6.13 -1.15 -10.28
N LEU A 200 -5.52 -2.28 -9.89
CA LEU A 200 -4.08 -2.47 -9.73
C LEU A 200 -3.61 -3.66 -10.56
N GLY A 201 -2.68 -3.42 -11.48
CA GLY A 201 -2.24 -4.42 -12.45
C GLY A 201 -0.73 -4.56 -12.54
N VAL A 202 -0.26 -5.79 -12.71
CA VAL A 202 1.13 -6.06 -13.14
C VAL A 202 1.12 -6.84 -14.45
N ALA A 203 1.85 -6.36 -15.45
CA ALA A 203 2.10 -7.09 -16.68
C ALA A 203 3.60 -7.33 -16.83
N SER A 204 4.01 -8.60 -16.90
CA SER A 204 5.40 -8.99 -17.12
C SER A 204 5.56 -9.57 -18.53
N PHE A 205 6.54 -9.08 -19.28
CA PHE A 205 6.86 -9.55 -20.62
C PHE A 205 8.30 -10.09 -20.67
N CYS A 206 8.50 -11.33 -21.12
CA CYS A 206 9.82 -11.84 -21.49
C CYS A 206 9.87 -11.99 -23.01
N HIS A 207 10.95 -11.56 -23.64
CA HIS A 207 11.28 -11.95 -25.02
C HIS A 207 11.90 -13.34 -25.05
#